data_AF-A0A5C5UI40-F1
#
_entry.id   AF-A0A5C5UI40-F1
#
_cell.length_a   1.000
_cell.length_b   1.000
_cell.length_c   1.000
_cell.angle_alpha   90.00
_cell.angle_beta   90.00
_cell.angle_gamma   90.00
#
_symmetry.space_group_name_H-M   'P 1'
#
loop_
_entity.id
_entity.type
_entity.pdbx_description
1 polymer ?
#
loop_
_entity_poly.entity_id
_entity_poly.type
_entity_poly.pdbx_seq_one_letter_code
_entity_poly.pdbx_strand_id
1 'polypeptide(L)' 'MPRSSARTYSKTFRAAAIARVIQAGRPRTEVAQELDIPLSTLNYWVSREIGTLGSGSGSHNKL' A
#
# COMPACT_ATOMS: atom_id res chain seq x y z
N MET A 1 11.25 15.20 18.94
CA MET A 1 11.00 13.86 18.37
C MET A 1 11.42 13.87 16.90
N PRO A 2 12.55 13.26 16.50
CA PRO A 2 12.85 13.14 15.07
C PRO A 2 11.79 12.21 14.45
N ARG A 3 11.00 12.71 13.50
CA ARG A 3 10.05 11.89 12.73
C ARG A 3 10.89 10.96 11.86
N SER A 4 10.96 9.70 12.28
CA SER A 4 11.81 8.66 11.70
C SER A 4 11.67 8.59 10.18
N SER A 5 12.83 8.49 9.52
CA SER A 5 13.07 8.21 8.11
C SER A 5 11.89 7.52 7.41
N ALA A 6 11.39 8.13 6.34
CA ALA A 6 10.36 7.52 5.50
C ALA A 6 10.88 6.16 5.01
N ARG A 7 10.34 5.06 5.57
CA ARG A 7 10.59 3.70 5.07
C ARG A 7 10.11 3.64 3.62
N THR A 8 11.05 3.75 2.69
CA THR A 8 10.77 3.64 1.26
C THR A 8 10.57 2.17 0.92
N TYR A 9 9.32 1.75 0.74
CA TYR A 9 9.00 0.42 0.26
C TYR A 9 9.27 0.31 -1.24
N SER A 10 9.85 -0.80 -1.69
CA SER A 10 10.07 -1.04 -3.11
C SER A 10 8.73 -1.24 -3.84
N LYS A 11 8.69 -0.88 -5.14
CA LYS A 11 7.48 -1.04 -5.97
C LYS A 11 7.03 -2.50 -6.04
N THR A 12 7.99 -3.42 -6.13
CA THR A 12 7.73 -4.87 -6.18
C THR A 12 7.13 -5.39 -4.88
N PHE A 13 7.62 -4.92 -3.73
CA PHE A 13 7.08 -5.27 -2.42
C PHE A 13 5.63 -4.78 -2.26
N ARG A 14 5.38 -3.53 -2.65
CA ARG A 14 4.02 -2.97 -2.66
C ARG A 14 3.07 -3.79 -3.53
N ALA A 15 3.47 -4.12 -4.76
CA ALA A 15 2.64 -4.90 -5.68
C ALA A 15 2.32 -6.30 -5.12
N ALA A 16 3.31 -6.98 -4.52
CA ALA A 16 3.10 -8.27 -3.86
C ALA A 16 2.11 -8.18 -2.69
N ALA A 17 2.22 -7.13 -1.85
CA ALA A 17 1.30 -6.91 -0.74
C ALA A 17 -0.15 -6.68 -1.21
N ILE A 18 -0.33 -5.85 -2.25
CA ILE A 18 -1.64 -5.61 -2.86
C ILE A 18 -2.21 -6.90 -3.46
N ALA A 19 -1.39 -7.66 -4.19
CA ALA A 19 -1.81 -8.92 -4.80
C ALA A 19 -2.31 -9.93 -3.75
N ARG A 20 -1.65 -10.04 -2.59
CA ARG A 20 -2.12 -10.91 -1.49
C ARG A 20 -3.51 -10.51 -0.96
N VAL A 21 -3.81 -9.21 -0.93
CA VAL A 21 -5.13 -8.73 -0.51
C VAL A 21 -6.18 -8.99 -1.60
N ILE A 22 -5.88 -8.61 -2.85
CA ILE A 22 -6.87 -8.63 -3.95
C ILE A 22 -7.04 -10.04 -4.52
N GLN A 23 -5.95 -10.74 -4.85
CA GLN A 23 -5.97 -12.04 -5.51
C GLN A 23 -6.29 -13.18 -4.53
N ALA A 24 -5.67 -13.16 -3.34
CA ALA A 24 -5.90 -14.20 -2.33
C ALA A 24 -7.07 -13.87 -1.39
N GLY A 25 -7.73 -12.72 -1.56
CA GLY A 25 -8.89 -12.31 -0.76
C GLY A 25 -8.61 -12.15 0.73
N ARG A 26 -7.34 -12.00 1.12
CA ARG A 26 -6.95 -11.92 2.53
C ARG A 26 -7.31 -10.56 3.13
N PRO A 27 -7.73 -10.51 4.41
CA PRO A 27 -8.03 -9.25 5.06
C PRO A 27 -6.77 -8.39 5.19
N ARG A 28 -6.93 -7.09 4.92
CA ARG A 28 -5.83 -6.11 4.92
C ARG A 28 -5.11 -6.04 6.28
N THR A 29 -5.82 -6.24 7.37
CA THR A 29 -5.28 -6.28 8.73
C THR A 29 -4.26 -7.39 8.91
N GLU A 30 -4.59 -8.59 8.45
CA GLU A 30 -3.71 -9.75 8.55
C GLU A 30 -2.46 -9.58 7.69
N VAL A 31 -2.62 -9.15 6.43
CA VAL A 31 -1.50 -8.91 5.52
C VAL A 31 -0.58 -7.80 6.03
N ALA A 32 -1.14 -6.76 6.67
CA ALA A 32 -0.36 -5.69 7.27
C ALA A 32 0.49 -6.18 8.47
N GLN A 33 -0.07 -7.03 9.32
CA GLN A 33 0.64 -7.65 10.44
C GLN A 33 1.74 -8.60 9.96
N GLU A 34 1.43 -9.44 8.96
CA GLU A 34 2.38 -10.41 8.40
C GLU A 34 3.60 -9.72 7.77
N LEU A 35 3.40 -8.57 7.14
CA LEU A 35 4.44 -7.81 6.46
C LEU A 35 5.11 -6.74 7.34
N ASP A 36 4.73 -6.64 8.62
CA ASP A 36 5.16 -5.58 9.55
C ASP A 36 5.02 -4.15 8.97
N ILE A 37 3.90 -3.89 8.29
CA ILE A 37 3.61 -2.58 7.70
C ILE A 37 2.39 -1.93 8.36
N PRO A 38 2.36 -0.58 8.45
CA PRO A 38 1.18 0.10 8.96
C PRO A 38 -0.05 -0.22 8.10
N LEU A 39 -1.17 -0.56 8.75
CA LEU A 39 -2.42 -0.85 8.07
C LEU A 39 -2.88 0.32 7.17
N SER A 40 -2.67 1.56 7.62
CA SER A 40 -2.97 2.77 6.84
C SER A 40 -2.18 2.83 5.52
N THR A 41 -0.93 2.33 5.53
CA THR A 41 -0.09 2.25 4.32
C THR A 41 -0.64 1.22 3.35
N LEU A 42 -1.00 0.02 3.81
CA LEU A 42 -1.57 -1.01 2.95
C LEU A 42 -2.95 -0.63 2.43
N ASN A 43 -3.80 -0.03 3.27
CA ASN A 43 -5.10 0.51 2.86
C ASN A 43 -4.94 1.55 1.76
N TYR A 44 -4.00 2.48 1.90
CA TYR A 44 -3.73 3.48 0.88
C TYR A 44 -3.29 2.86 -0.44
N TRP A 45 -2.42 1.85 -0.41
CA TRP A 45 -1.97 1.15 -1.60
C TRP A 45 -3.09 0.42 -2.33
N VAL A 46 -3.92 -0.31 -1.59
CA VAL A 46 -5.06 -1.07 -2.14
C VAL A 46 -6.14 -0.11 -2.65
N SER A 47 -6.45 0.95 -1.91
CA SER A 47 -7.40 1.98 -2.35
C SER A 47 -6.92 2.73 -3.58
N ARG A 48 -5.60 2.96 -3.75
CA ARG A 48 -5.07 3.48 -5.01
C ARG A 48 -5.22 2.48 -6.15
N GLU A 49 -4.95 1.19 -5.96
CA GLU A 49 -5.07 0.18 -7.02
C GLU A 49 -6.53 0.00 -7.48
N ILE A 50 -7.45 -0.11 -6.52
CA ILE A 50 -8.90 -0.20 -6.77
C ILE A 50 -9.44 1.13 -7.30
N GLY A 51 -8.98 2.25 -6.75
CA GLY A 51 -9.37 3.59 -7.19
C GLY A 51 -8.85 3.92 -8.59
N THR A 52 -7.67 3.44 -8.98
CA THR A 52 -7.13 3.55 -10.34
C THR A 52 -7.95 2.74 -11.34
N LEU A 53 -8.61 1.65 -10.93
CA LEU A 53 -9.63 0.97 -11.75
C LEU A 53 -10.92 1.80 -11.93
N GLY A 54 -11.14 2.87 -11.15
CA GLY A 54 -12.37 3.69 -11.16
C GLY A 54 -12.23 5.19 -11.40
N SER A 55 -11.03 5.78 -11.34
CA SER A 55 -10.81 7.20 -11.65
C SER A 55 -9.33 7.48 -11.88
N GLY A 56 -9.06 8.11 -13.02
CA GLY A 56 -7.72 8.48 -13.45
C GLY A 56 -7.02 9.48 -12.53
N SER A 57 -5.69 9.52 -12.69
CA SER A 57 -4.78 10.60 -12.33
C SER A 57 -4.56 10.89 -10.83
N GLY A 58 -3.30 10.77 -10.42
CA GLY A 58 -2.84 11.23 -9.11
C GLY A 58 -1.33 11.10 -8.94
N SER A 59 -0.57 11.63 -9.91
CA SER A 59 0.85 11.92 -9.78
C SER A 59 1.08 12.79 -8.55
N HIS A 60 1.62 12.22 -7.49
CA HIS A 60 2.21 13.00 -6.41
C HIS A 60 3.67 13.21 -6.76
N ASN A 61 3.90 14.25 -7.57
CA ASN A 61 5.17 14.95 -7.64
C ASN A 61 5.40 15.56 -6.24
N LYS A 62 6.51 15.23 -5.57
CA LYS A 62 6.99 16.05 -4.45
C LYS A 62 7.99 17.03 -5.04
N LEU A 63 7.63 18.31 -4.92
CA LEU A 63 8.44 19.51 -5.13
C LEU A 63 9.78 19.42 -4.39
#